data_AF-A0A925VQ63-F1
#
_entry.id   AF-A0A925VQ63-F1
#
_cell.length_a   1.000
_cell.length_b   1.000
_cell.length_c   1.000
_cell.angle_alpha   90.00
_cell.angle_beta   90.00
_cell.angle_gamma   90.00
#
_symmetry.space_group_name_H-M   'P 1'
#
loop_
_entity.id
_entity.type
_entity.pdbx_description
1 polymer ?
#
loop_
_entity_poly.entity_id
_entity_poly.type
_entity_poly.pdbx_seq_one_letter_code
_entity_poly.pdbx_strand_id
1 'polypeptide(L)' 'MRAGRRLPRQLRRPPPATADGTPPLAAAAYICPMGCEGSASNQPGKCPVCEMTLESNPDYKPAAP' A
#
# COMPACT_ATOMS: atom_id res chain seq x y z
N MET A 1 -24.20 -4.76 -39.75
CA MET A 1 -23.03 -5.67 -39.74
C MET A 1 -21.72 -4.88 -39.69
N ARG A 2 -21.27 -4.48 -38.50
CA ARG A 2 -19.84 -4.34 -38.18
C ARG A 2 -19.72 -4.22 -36.66
N ALA A 3 -19.01 -5.18 -36.11
CA ALA A 3 -19.02 -5.61 -34.72
C ALA A 3 -19.00 -4.47 -33.69
N GLY A 4 -19.90 -4.58 -32.71
CA GLY A 4 -19.77 -3.87 -31.46
C GLY A 4 -18.40 -4.15 -30.85
N ARG A 5 -17.63 -3.09 -30.61
CA ARG A 5 -16.35 -3.16 -29.91
C ARG A 5 -16.63 -3.45 -28.43
N ARG A 6 -16.96 -4.71 -28.12
CA ARG A 6 -16.85 -5.22 -26.75
C ARG A 6 -15.36 -5.24 -26.42
N LEU A 7 -14.92 -4.25 -25.65
CA LEU A 7 -13.59 -4.21 -25.06
C LEU A 7 -13.36 -5.52 -24.29
N PRO A 8 -12.21 -6.20 -24.44
CA PRO A 8 -12.00 -7.50 -23.82
C PRO A 8 -11.96 -7.34 -22.30
N ARG A 9 -12.49 -8.33 -21.56
CA ARG A 9 -12.58 -8.34 -20.07
C ARG A 9 -11.22 -8.18 -19.38
N GLN A 10 -10.12 -8.22 -20.13
CA GLN A 10 -8.73 -8.05 -19.69
C GLN A 10 -8.36 -6.58 -19.37
N LEU A 11 -9.11 -5.57 -19.88
CA LEU A 11 -8.98 -4.16 -19.42
C LEU A 11 -9.81 -3.89 -18.15
N ARG A 12 -10.05 -4.93 -17.35
CA ARG A 12 -10.36 -4.81 -15.93
C ARG A 12 -9.11 -5.18 -15.15
N ARG A 13 -7.99 -4.47 -15.37
CA ARG A 13 -6.89 -4.54 -14.41
C ARG A 13 -7.34 -3.75 -13.19
N PRO A 14 -7.64 -4.38 -12.04
CA PRO A 14 -7.65 -3.63 -10.80
C PRO A 14 -6.29 -2.94 -10.66
N PRO A 15 -6.22 -1.76 -10.00
CA PRO A 15 -4.94 -1.12 -9.70
C PRO A 15 -4.04 -2.13 -8.98
N PRO A 16 -2.70 -1.99 -9.09
CA PRO A 16 -1.79 -2.93 -8.47
C PRO A 16 -1.94 -2.86 -6.95
N ALA A 17 -2.77 -3.74 -6.39
CA ALA A 17 -2.63 -4.18 -5.01
C ALA A 17 -1.47 -5.18 -5.02
N THR A 18 -0.26 -4.64 -4.83
CA THR A 18 0.87 -5.27 -4.14
C THR A 18 0.82 -6.80 -4.07
N ALA A 19 1.44 -7.44 -5.05
CA ALA A 19 1.70 -8.89 -5.10
C ALA A 19 3.20 -9.20 -4.99
N ASP A 20 3.93 -8.35 -4.29
CA ASP A 20 5.34 -8.55 -3.95
C ASP A 20 5.42 -8.44 -2.42
N GLY A 21 6.12 -9.36 -1.76
CA GLY A 21 6.04 -9.66 -0.31
C GLY A 21 6.41 -8.54 0.67
N THR A 22 6.36 -7.29 0.24
CA THR A 22 6.35 -6.10 1.09
C THR A 22 4.90 -5.66 1.26
N PRO A 23 4.34 -5.62 2.49
CA PRO A 23 2.97 -5.15 2.69
C PRO A 23 2.84 -3.75 2.09
N PRO A 24 1.77 -3.45 1.33
CA PRO A 24 1.53 -2.08 0.89
C PRO A 24 1.56 -1.17 2.09
N LEU A 25 2.13 0.03 1.98
CA LEU A 25 2.12 1.00 3.08
C LEU A 25 0.70 1.15 3.66
N ALA A 26 -0.34 1.07 2.81
CA ALA A 26 -1.76 1.03 3.19
C ALA A 26 -2.18 -0.05 4.22
N ALA A 27 -1.39 -1.09 4.43
CA ALA A 27 -1.63 -2.12 5.44
C ALA A 27 -0.88 -1.88 6.77
N ALA A 28 0.03 -0.91 6.84
CA ALA A 28 0.77 -0.56 8.04
C ALA A 28 0.19 0.68 8.73
N ALA A 29 0.10 0.65 10.06
CA ALA A 29 -0.46 1.73 10.87
C ALA A 29 0.43 2.99 10.93
N TYR A 30 1.74 2.82 10.78
CA TYR A 30 2.75 3.87 10.86
C TYR A 30 3.76 3.76 9.72
N ILE A 31 4.16 4.90 9.17
CA ILE A 31 5.08 5.01 8.02
C ILE A 31 6.13 6.09 8.28
N CYS A 32 7.34 5.95 7.72
CA CYS A 32 8.32 7.02 7.81
C CYS A 32 7.94 8.15 6.83
N PRO A 33 7.88 9.42 7.28
CA PRO A 33 7.55 10.55 6.40
C PRO A 33 8.57 10.77 5.28
N MET A 34 9.78 10.23 5.43
CA MET A 34 10.84 10.26 4.41
C MET A 34 10.69 9.15 3.36
N GLY A 35 9.77 8.20 3.55
CA GLY A 35 9.58 7.08 2.63
C GLY A 35 10.69 6.03 2.67
N CYS A 36 11.38 5.86 3.82
CA CYS A 36 12.42 4.85 3.96
C CYS A 36 11.84 3.43 3.73
N GLU A 37 12.58 2.59 3.01
CA GLU A 37 12.19 1.21 2.76
C GLU A 37 12.15 0.41 4.07
N GLY A 38 11.12 -0.43 4.25
CA GLY A 38 10.95 -1.20 5.49
C GLY A 38 10.53 -0.38 6.73
N SER A 39 10.16 0.90 6.55
CA SER A 39 9.69 1.75 7.67
C SER A 39 8.23 1.55 8.07
N ALA A 40 7.49 0.77 7.30
CA ALA A 40 6.10 0.43 7.56
C ALA A 40 5.99 -0.43 8.84
N SER A 41 5.28 0.06 9.85
CA SER A 41 5.13 -0.59 11.16
C SER A 41 3.67 -0.58 11.60
N ASN A 42 3.24 -1.61 12.33
CA ASN A 42 1.93 -1.62 12.99
C ASN A 42 1.97 -0.95 14.37
N GLN A 43 3.16 -0.60 14.87
CA GLN A 43 3.36 0.02 16.17
C GLN A 43 4.02 1.40 16.01
N PRO A 44 3.68 2.37 16.88
CA PRO A 44 4.39 3.65 16.91
C PRO A 44 5.85 3.43 17.31
N GLY A 45 6.75 4.23 16.77
CA GLY A 45 8.18 4.08 17.06
C GLY A 45 9.07 4.96 16.20
N LYS A 46 10.34 4.57 16.10
CA LYS A 46 11.34 5.22 15.23
C LYS A 46 11.58 4.37 14.00
N CYS A 47 11.78 5.03 12.86
CA CYS A 47 12.21 4.41 11.62
C CYS A 47 13.59 3.76 11.85
N PRO A 48 13.78 2.46 11.53
CA PRO A 48 15.06 1.78 11.73
C PRO A 48 16.15 2.25 10.77
N VAL A 49 15.78 3.02 9.73
CA VAL A 49 16.71 3.51 8.70
C VAL A 49 17.26 4.89 9.05
N CYS A 50 16.40 5.81 9.46
CA CYS A 50 16.76 7.22 9.69
C CYS A 50 16.52 7.70 11.13
N GLU A 51 16.06 6.82 12.02
CA GLU A 51 15.84 7.07 13.46
C GLU A 51 14.83 8.18 13.81
N MET A 52 14.15 8.72 12.81
CA MET A 52 13.04 9.66 12.97
C MET A 52 11.78 8.95 13.46
N THR A 53 10.89 9.69 14.09
CA THR A 53 9.58 9.19 14.52
C THR A 53 8.73 8.79 13.31
N LEU A 54 8.09 7.62 13.37
CA LEU A 54 7.11 7.18 12.37
C LEU A 54 5.80 7.95 12.55
N GLU A 55 5.15 8.29 11.44
CA GLU A 55 3.86 8.99 11.43
C GLU A 55 2.71 8.03 11.16
N SER A 56 1.53 8.35 11.69
CA SER A 56 0.32 7.55 11.47
C SER A 56 -0.05 7.55 9.99
N ASN A 57 -0.28 6.36 9.44
CA ASN A 57 -0.72 6.21 8.07
C ASN A 57 -2.24 6.43 7.96
N PRO A 58 -2.70 7.46 7.22
CA PRO A 58 -4.13 7.72 7.04
C PRO A 58 -4.84 6.63 6.23
N ASP A 59 -4.10 5.89 5.41
CA ASP A 59 -4.63 4.80 4.58
C ASP A 59 -4.67 3.46 5.33
N TYR A 60 -4.21 3.42 6.58
CA TYR A 60 -4.27 2.21 7.39
C TYR A 60 -5.71 1.82 7.68
N LYS A 61 -6.20 0.84 6.93
CA LYS A 61 -7.45 0.18 7.25
C LYS A 61 -7.11 -1.07 8.05
N PRO A 62 -7.35 -1.09 9.38
CA PRO A 62 -7.23 -2.34 10.12
C PRO A 62 -8.18 -3.34 9.45
N ALA A 63 -7.62 -4.38 8.86
CA ALA A 63 -8.42 -5.49 8.37
C ALA A 63 -9.20 -5.99 9.58
N ALA A 64 -10.51 -5.80 9.54
CA ALA A 64 -11.40 -6.17 10.63
C ALA A 64 -11.14 -7.64 11.04
N PRO A 65 -11.20 -7.96 12.34
CA PRO A 65 -10.88 -9.29 12.86
C PRO A 65 -11.79 -10.39 12.28
#